data_AF-A0A238ZGU5-F1
#
_entry.id   AF-A0A238ZGU5-F1
#
_cell.length_a   1.000
_cell.length_b   1.000
_cell.length_c   1.000
_cell.angle_alpha   90.00
_cell.angle_beta   90.00
_cell.angle_gamma   90.00
#
_symmetry.space_group_name_H-M   'P 1'
#
loop_
_entity.id
_entity.type
_entity.pdbx_description
1 polymer ?
#
loop_
_entity_poly.entity_id
_entity_poly.type
_entity_poly.pdbx_seq_one_letter_code
_entity_poly.pdbx_strand_id
1 'polypeptide(L)' 'MSRVRAAQLPPVAVRRSIRRRANASLRDMGLTLGVSPMTVLRWEHGTSEPRLENAIAYRRLLDALHEATR' A
#
# COMPACT_ATOMS: atom_id res chain seq x y z
N MET A 1 -5.65 3.37 18.67
CA MET A 1 -6.37 3.33 17.36
C MET A 1 -7.06 1.98 17.20
N SER A 2 -8.31 1.94 16.72
CA SER A 2 -8.98 0.67 16.40
C SER A 2 -8.35 0.01 15.17
N ARG A 3 -8.28 -1.33 15.13
CA ARG A 3 -7.73 -2.09 13.99
C ARG A 3 -8.44 -1.77 12.67
N VAL A 4 -9.74 -1.52 12.72
CA VAL A 4 -10.56 -1.12 11.56
C VAL A 4 -10.08 0.20 10.96
N ARG A 5 -9.83 1.23 11.79
CA ARG A 5 -9.31 2.52 11.29
C ARG A 5 -7.92 2.38 10.68
N ALA A 6 -7.04 1.57 11.29
CA ALA A 6 -5.70 1.32 10.77
C ALA A 6 -5.70 0.60 9.40
N ALA A 7 -6.76 -0.14 9.08
CA ALA A 7 -6.92 -0.86 7.81
C ALA A 7 -7.56 -0.01 6.70
N GLN A 8 -8.01 1.22 6.99
CA GLN A 8 -8.63 2.09 5.99
C GLN A 8 -7.57 2.56 5.00
N LEU A 9 -7.58 1.96 3.81
CA LEU A 9 -6.67 2.33 2.73
C LEU A 9 -7.18 3.57 1.98
N PRO A 10 -6.28 4.42 1.46
CA PRO A 10 -6.66 5.44 0.49
C PRO A 10 -7.33 4.82 -0.76
N PRO A 11 -8.06 5.62 -1.56
CA PRO A 11 -8.59 5.17 -2.84
C PRO A 11 -7.49 4.58 -3.74
N VAL A 12 -7.82 3.56 -4.53
CA VAL A 12 -6.85 2.80 -5.35
C VAL A 12 -5.95 3.70 -6.22
N ALA A 13 -6.51 4.76 -6.81
CA ALA A 13 -5.76 5.73 -7.60
C ALA A 13 -4.68 6.48 -6.79
N VAL A 14 -4.96 6.76 -5.51
CA VAL A 14 -4.03 7.44 -4.61
C VAL A 14 -2.89 6.52 -4.19
N ARG A 15 -3.17 5.23 -3.95
CA ARG A 15 -2.15 4.23 -3.55
C ARG A 15 -0.99 4.20 -4.56
N ARG A 16 -1.31 4.05 -5.84
CA ARG A 16 -0.34 4.04 -6.95
C ARG A 16 0.41 5.37 -7.08
N SER A 17 -0.27 6.49 -6.86
CA SER A 17 0.34 7.81 -6.95
C SER A 17 1.39 8.03 -5.87
N ILE A 18 1.10 7.67 -4.62
CA ILE A 18 2.04 7.75 -3.50
C ILE A 18 3.30 6.95 -3.81
N ARG A 19 3.12 5.67 -4.18
CA ARG A 19 4.24 4.78 -4.51
C ARG A 19 5.13 5.35 -5.61
N ARG A 20 4.53 5.87 -6.69
CA ARG A 20 5.28 6.43 -7.82
C ARG A 20 6.06 7.69 -7.45
N ARG A 21 5.48 8.59 -6.65
CA ARG A 21 6.19 9.78 -6.16
C ARG A 21 7.40 9.42 -5.32
N ALA A 22 7.31 8.33 -4.56
CA ALA A 22 8.42 7.80 -3.78
C ALA A 22 9.42 6.96 -4.59
N ASN A 23 9.27 6.88 -5.91
CA ASN A 23 10.07 6.02 -6.79
C ASN A 23 10.15 4.55 -6.33
N ALA A 24 9.15 4.08 -5.58
CA ALA A 24 9.12 2.73 -5.05
C ALA A 24 8.61 1.74 -6.12
N SER A 25 9.39 0.70 -6.40
CA SER A 25 8.97 -0.34 -7.34
C SER A 25 7.92 -1.25 -6.71
N LEU A 26 7.12 -1.95 -7.54
CA LEU A 26 6.20 -2.98 -7.02
C LEU A 26 6.96 -4.11 -6.31
N ARG A 27 8.23 -4.34 -6.68
CA ARG A 27 9.10 -5.32 -6.05
C ARG A 27 9.44 -4.92 -4.63
N ASP A 28 9.83 -3.67 -4.41
CA ASP A 28 10.16 -3.17 -3.07
C ASP A 28 8.94 -3.21 -2.16
N MET A 29 7.78 -2.77 -2.68
CA MET A 29 6.51 -2.86 -1.96
C MET A 29 6.18 -4.30 -1.56
N GLY A 30 6.30 -5.24 -2.49
CA GLY A 30 6.04 -6.66 -2.24
C GLY A 30 6.96 -7.24 -1.18
N LEU A 31 8.27 -6.95 -1.27
CA LEU A 31 9.26 -7.38 -0.28
C LEU A 31 8.94 -6.83 1.12
N THR A 32 8.63 -5.54 1.25
CA THR A 32 8.28 -4.92 2.53
C THR A 32 6.99 -5.49 3.13
N LEU A 33 6.01 -5.84 2.28
CA LEU A 33 4.70 -6.34 2.71
C LEU A 33 4.63 -7.87 2.81
N GLY A 34 5.70 -8.59 2.45
CA GLY A 34 5.73 -10.05 2.44
C GLY A 34 4.79 -10.69 1.39
N VAL A 35 4.50 -9.98 0.30
CA VAL A 35 3.61 -10.46 -0.79
C VAL A 35 4.28 -10.34 -2.16
N SER A 36 3.72 -11.00 -3.17
CA SER A 36 4.25 -10.86 -4.53
C SER A 36 4.01 -9.45 -5.10
N PRO A 37 4.88 -8.94 -5.99
CA PRO A 37 4.68 -7.64 -6.65
C PRO A 37 3.35 -7.56 -7.42
N MET A 38 2.92 -8.70 -7.97
CA MET A 38 1.62 -8.85 -8.65
C MET A 38 0.43 -8.66 -7.69
N THR A 39 0.57 -9.04 -6.42
CA THR A 39 -0.45 -8.81 -5.40
C THR A 39 -0.65 -7.32 -5.14
N VAL A 40 0.47 -6.58 -5.00
CA VAL A 40 0.42 -5.12 -4.85
C VAL A 40 -0.20 -4.45 -6.08
N LEU A 41 0.15 -4.90 -7.28
CA LEU A 41 -0.45 -4.38 -8.52
C LEU A 41 -1.97 -4.53 -8.53
N ARG A 42 -2.49 -5.69 -8.12
CA ARG A 42 -3.94 -5.96 -8.06
C ARG A 42 -4.64 -5.07 -7.03
N TRP A 43 -4.01 -4.83 -5.87
CA TRP A 43 -4.52 -3.88 -4.86
C TRP A 43 -4.51 -2.42 -5.34
N GLU A 44 -3.53 -2.02 -6.15
CA GLU A 44 -3.48 -0.70 -6.78
C GLU A 44 -4.48 -0.54 -7.93
N HIS A 45 -4.89 -1.64 -8.56
CA HIS A 45 -5.90 -1.66 -9.61
C HIS A 45 -7.32 -1.91 -9.09
N GLY A 46 -7.49 -2.25 -7.81
CA GLY A 46 -8.78 -2.58 -7.21
C GLY A 46 -9.37 -3.93 -7.67
N THR A 47 -8.57 -4.78 -8.31
CA THR A 47 -9.02 -6.12 -8.74
C THR A 47 -8.97 -7.15 -7.62
N SER A 48 -8.32 -6.82 -6.50
CA SER A 48 -8.44 -7.49 -5.22
C SER A 48 -8.18 -6.51 -4.08
N GLU A 49 -8.56 -6.88 -2.86
CA GLU A 49 -8.25 -6.11 -1.66
C GLU A 49 -7.37 -6.93 -0.70
N PRO A 50 -6.49 -6.28 0.08
CA PRO A 50 -5.71 -6.94 1.11
C PRO A 50 -6.60 -7.40 2.27
N ARG A 51 -6.19 -8.49 2.92
CA ARG A 51 -6.73 -8.89 4.24
C ARG A 51 -6.33 -7.88 5.31
N LEU A 52 -7.02 -7.90 6.44
CA LEU A 52 -6.88 -6.91 7.52
C LEU A 52 -5.42 -6.59 7.89
N GLU A 53 -4.60 -7.61 8.14
CA GLU A 53 -3.19 -7.45 8.49
C GLU A 53 -2.36 -6.76 7.41
N ASN A 54 -2.54 -7.17 6.15
CA ASN A 54 -1.89 -6.57 4.99
C ASN A 54 -2.42 -5.17 4.70
N ALA A 55 -3.70 -4.90 4.96
CA ALA A 55 -4.30 -3.58 4.80
C ALA A 55 -3.66 -2.59 5.78
N ILE A 56 -3.44 -3.01 7.03
CA ILE A 56 -2.74 -2.20 8.05
C ILE A 56 -1.28 -1.97 7.66
N ALA A 57 -0.56 -3.04 7.28
CA ALA A 57 0.84 -2.92 6.87
C ALA A 57 1.00 -2.03 5.63
N TYR A 58 0.13 -2.21 4.64
CA TYR A 58 0.14 -1.43 3.43
C TYR A 58 -0.21 0.04 3.69
N ARG A 59 -1.18 0.31 4.55
CA ARG A 59 -1.51 1.68 4.98
C ARG A 59 -0.29 2.37 5.59
N ARG A 60 0.38 1.72 6.53
CA ARG A 60 1.59 2.26 7.18
C ARG A 60 2.70 2.54 6.19
N LEU A 61 2.93 1.63 5.23
CA LEU A 61 3.93 1.83 4.19
C LEU A 61 3.58 3.04 3.30
N LEU A 62 2.32 3.17 2.88
CA LEU A 62 1.87 4.32 2.10
C LEU A 62 2.02 5.65 2.86
N ASP A 63 1.68 5.68 4.15
CA ASP A 63 1.84 6.88 4.97
C ASP A 63 3.33 7.27 5.07
N ALA A 64 4.23 6.30 5.30
CA ALA A 64 5.68 6.55 5.37
C ALA A 64 6.27 7.03 4.04
N LEU A 65 5.87 6.45 2.91
CA LEU A 65 6.31 6.88 1.58
C LEU A 65 5.81 8.30 1.25
N HIS A 66 4.58 8.62 1.65
CA HIS A 66 3.98 9.94 1.43
C HIS A 66 4.63 11.01 2.31
N GLU A 67 5.05 10.67 3.53
CA GLU A 67 5.83 11.56 4.39
C GLU A 67 7.23 11.84 3.84
N ALA A 68 7.92 10.80 3.36
CA ALA A 68 9.28 10.93 2.81
C ALA A 68 9.38 11.69 1.47
N THR A 69 8.24 11.98 0.82
CA THR A 69 8.18 12.64 -0.50
C THR A 69 7.51 14.00 -0.48
N ARG A 70 7.22 14.52 0.72
CA ARG A 70 6.70 15.87 0.93
C ARG A 70 7.81 16.91 1.01
#